data_AF-A0A2Z3GNU0-F1
#
_entry.id   AF-A0A2Z3GNU0-F1
#
_cell.length_a   1.000
_cell.length_b   1.000
_cell.length_c   1.000
_cell.angle_alpha   90.00
_cell.angle_beta   90.00
_cell.angle_gamma   90.00
#
_symmetry.space_group_name_H-M   'P 1'
#
loop_
_entity.id
_entity.type
_entity.pdbx_description
1 polymer ?
#
loop_
_entity_poly.entity_id
_entity_poly.type
_entity_poly.pdbx_seq_one_letter_code
_entity_poly.pdbx_strand_id
1 'polypeptide(L)' 'MPFGVKLSKLVATNGDIEWIMTNHLAAHLTRGMVIEAVQVRWQVEEFHRSFKQLTGSEKCQCHKATAQRNRLTCC' A
#
# COMPACT_ATOMS: atom_id res chain seq x y z
N MET A 1 -12.19 -21.11 14.03
CA MET A 1 -10.81 -21.59 13.81
C MET A 1 -9.86 -20.45 14.18
N PRO A 2 -9.04 -20.55 15.25
CA PRO A 2 -8.01 -19.54 15.49
C PRO A 2 -6.89 -19.68 14.45
N PHE A 3 -6.42 -18.56 13.90
CA PHE A 3 -5.28 -18.50 12.98
C PHE A 3 -4.09 -17.82 13.66
N GLY A 4 -2.90 -18.36 13.45
CA GLY A 4 -1.67 -17.80 14.03
C GLY A 4 -1.26 -16.51 13.32
N VAL A 5 -0.93 -15.49 14.12
CA VAL A 5 -0.41 -14.21 13.64
C VAL A 5 0.84 -13.83 14.42
N LYS A 6 1.76 -13.13 13.77
CA LYS A 6 2.99 -12.60 14.37
C LYS A 6 2.95 -11.07 14.33
N LEU A 7 3.10 -10.45 15.50
CA LEU A 7 3.25 -9.00 15.65
C LEU A 7 4.73 -8.64 15.70
N SER A 8 5.14 -7.67 14.89
CA SER A 8 6.50 -7.11 14.87
C SER A 8 6.43 -5.60 15.06
N LYS A 9 7.29 -5.07 15.94
CA LYS A 9 7.50 -3.62 16.10
C LYS A 9 8.72 -3.21 15.29
N LEU A 10 8.53 -2.35 14.30
CA LEU A 10 9.62 -1.68 13.60
C LEU A 10 9.83 -0.30 14.21
N VAL A 11 11.10 0.04 14.45
CA VAL A 11 11.52 1.37 14.86
C VAL A 11 12.50 1.87 13.82
N ALA A 12 12.17 2.98 13.18
CA ALA A 12 13.01 3.66 12.22
C ALA A 12 14.10 4.48 12.92
N THR A 13 15.13 4.87 12.18
CA THR A 13 16.29 5.62 12.72
C THR A 13 15.91 7.01 13.22
N ASN A 14 14.84 7.60 12.66
CA ASN A 14 14.27 8.89 13.09
C ASN A 14 13.32 8.76 14.31
N GLY A 15 13.13 7.55 14.85
CA GLY A 15 12.25 7.29 15.99
C GLY A 15 10.82 6.93 15.63
N ASP A 16 10.43 6.95 14.34
CA ASP A 16 9.10 6.52 13.92
C ASP A 16 8.88 5.03 14.20
N ILE A 17 7.66 4.69 14.63
CA ILE A 17 7.29 3.34 15.02
C ILE A 17 6.17 2.84 14.13
N GLU A 18 6.37 1.66 13.54
CA GLU A 18 5.35 0.96 12.77
C GLU A 18 5.12 -0.44 13.37
N TRP A 19 3.85 -0.83 13.48
CA TRP A 19 3.46 -2.15 13.96
C TRP A 19 2.94 -2.97 12.80
N ILE A 20 3.53 -4.14 12.59
CA ILE A 20 3.16 -5.03 11.49
C ILE A 20 2.67 -6.35 12.05
N MET A 21 1.46 -6.75 11.65
CA MET A 21 0.94 -8.08 11.86
C MET A 21 0.98 -8.86 10.56
N THR A 22 1.45 -10.10 10.62
CA THR A 22 1.48 -11.00 9.49
C THR A 22 1.10 -12.42 9.90
N ASN A 23 0.40 -13.13 9.01
CA ASN A 23 0.20 -14.58 9.13
C ASN A 23 1.37 -15.38 8.53
N HIS A 24 2.43 -14.70 8.07
CA HIS A 24 3.64 -15.34 7.57
C HIS A 24 4.50 -15.82 8.75
N LEU A 25 4.29 -17.07 9.15
CA LEU A 25 4.91 -17.70 10.32
C LEU A 25 6.25 -18.40 10.00
N ALA A 26 7.05 -17.84 9.09
CA ALA A 26 8.37 -18.40 8.79
C ALA A 26 9.23 -18.45 10.05
N ALA A 27 9.90 -19.59 10.28
CA ALA A 27 10.76 -19.83 11.42
C ALA A 27 11.87 -18.75 11.57
N HIS A 28 12.35 -18.23 10.44
CA HIS A 28 13.39 -17.20 10.36
C HIS A 28 12.89 -15.90 9.72
N LEU A 29 11.76 -15.36 10.19
CA LEU A 29 11.33 -14.01 9.79
C LEU A 29 12.32 -12.97 10.36
N THR A 30 13.20 -12.45 9.51
CA THR A 30 14.18 -11.41 9.89
C THR A 30 13.58 -10.01 9.78
N ARG A 31 14.18 -9.04 10.48
CA ARG A 31 13.81 -7.62 10.36
C ARG A 31 13.88 -7.12 8.92
N GLY A 32 14.92 -7.53 8.17
CA GLY A 32 15.11 -7.14 6.77
C GLY A 32 13.94 -7.59 5.88
N MET A 33 13.52 -8.85 6.01
CA MET A 33 12.38 -9.39 5.27
C MET A 33 11.07 -8.65 5.57
N VAL A 34 10.84 -8.27 6.84
CA VAL A 34 9.66 -7.49 7.21
C VAL A 34 9.71 -6.10 6.58
N ILE A 35 10.87 -5.44 6.61
CA ILE A 35 11.05 -4.12 6.00
C ILE A 35 10.82 -4.20 4.50
N GLU A 36 11.45 -5.15 3.80
CA GLU A 36 11.28 -5.34 2.35
C GLU A 36 9.81 -5.56 1.98
N ALA A 37 9.10 -6.43 2.70
CA ALA A 37 7.69 -6.68 2.46
C ALA A 37 6.80 -5.43 2.66
N VAL A 38 7.10 -4.61 3.67
CA VAL A 38 6.33 -3.40 3.98
C VAL A 38 6.63 -2.27 3.00
N GLN A 39 7.88 -2.15 2.53
CA GLN A 39 8.29 -1.11 1.59
C GLN A 39 7.53 -1.18 0.25
N VAL A 40 7.11 -2.37 -0.19
CA VAL A 40 6.30 -2.55 -1.40
C VAL A 40 4.98 -1.77 -1.31
N ARG A 41 4.44 -1.49 -0.12
CA ARG A 41 3.21 -0.69 0.06
C ARG A 41 3.34 0.70 -0.57
N TRP A 42 4.52 1.32 -0.51
CA TRP A 42 4.75 2.65 -1.07
C TRP A 42 4.59 2.70 -2.58
N GLN A 43 4.81 1.58 -3.29
CA GLN A 43 4.59 1.51 -4.73
C GLN A 43 3.13 1.79 -5.11
N VAL A 44 2.17 1.44 -4.25
CA VAL A 44 0.74 1.76 -4.47
C VAL A 44 0.50 3.27 -4.38
N GLU A 45 1.14 3.94 -3.42
CA GLU A 45 1.01 5.40 -3.27
C GLU A 45 1.70 6.14 -4.43
N GLU A 46 2.84 5.65 -4.88
CA GLU A 46 3.54 6.16 -6.07
C GLU A 46 2.71 5.95 -7.35
N PHE A 47 2.12 4.77 -7.52
CA PHE A 47 1.17 4.48 -8.59
C PHE A 47 -0.01 5.45 -8.56
N HIS A 48 -0.66 5.65 -7.41
CA HIS A 48 -1.76 6.61 -7.31
C HIS A 48 -1.33 8.04 -7.67
N ARG A 49 -0.16 8.48 -7.20
CA ARG A 49 0.36 9.83 -7.51
C ARG A 49 0.61 10.00 -9.00
N SER A 50 1.35 9.08 -9.60
CA SER A 50 1.68 9.10 -11.04
C SER A 50 0.43 8.97 -11.91
N PHE A 51 -0.47 8.04 -11.59
CA PHE A 51 -1.75 7.88 -12.27
C PHE A 51 -2.55 9.19 -12.30
N LYS A 52 -2.70 9.87 -11.15
CA LYS A 52 -3.41 11.15 -11.05
C LYS A 52 -2.73 12.26 -11.85
N GLN A 53 -1.41 12.37 -11.74
CA GLN A 53 -0.64 13.43 -12.40
C GLN A 53 -0.58 13.26 -13.92
N LEU A 54 -0.30 12.05 -14.40
CA LEU A 54 -0.09 11.77 -15.82
C LEU A 54 -1.39 11.68 -16.60
N THR A 55 -2.44 11.11 -16.00
CA THR A 55 -3.74 10.90 -16.69
C THR A 55 -4.74 12.02 -16.44
N GLY A 56 -4.49 12.87 -15.43
CA GLY A 56 -5.42 13.88 -14.98
C GLY A 56 -6.72 13.30 -14.44
N SER A 57 -6.70 12.07 -13.89
CA SER A 57 -7.91 11.35 -13.47
C SER A 57 -8.77 12.12 -12.45
N GLU A 58 -8.16 12.99 -11.65
CA GLU A 58 -8.86 13.85 -10.68
C GLU A 58 -9.48 15.11 -11.31
N LYS A 59 -9.18 15.41 -12.58
CA LYS A 59 -9.65 16.60 -13.30
C LYS A 59 -10.86 16.33 -14.20
N CYS A 60 -11.46 15.14 -14.11
CA CYS A 60 -12.61 14.75 -14.92
C CYS A 60 -13.84 15.63 -14.59
N GLN A 61 -14.36 16.34 -15.60
CA GLN A 61 -15.56 17.20 -15.46
C GLN A 61 -16.88 16.45 -15.68
N CYS A 62 -16.85 15.12 -15.82
CA CYS A 62 -18.07 14.35 -16.01
C CYS A 62 -18.95 14.38 -14.74
N HIS A 63 -20.22 14.74 -14.88
CA HIS A 63 -21.16 14.82 -13.76
C HIS A 63 -21.82 13.47 -13.40
N LYS A 64 -21.78 12.49 -14.31
CA LYS A 64 -22.36 11.15 -14.07
C LYS A 64 -21.30 10.21 -13.49
N ALA A 65 -21.63 9.53 -12.39
CA ALA A 65 -20.73 8.56 -11.74
C ALA A 65 -20.26 7.42 -12.68
N THR A 66 -21.13 6.96 -13.59
CA THR A 66 -20.74 5.96 -14.60
C THR A 66 -19.70 6.51 -15.57
N ALA A 67 -19.83 7.76 -16.01
CA ALA A 67 -18.85 8.38 -16.90
C ALA A 67 -17.50 8.61 -16.20
N GLN A 68 -17.51 8.99 -14.92
CA GLN A 68 -16.29 9.09 -14.10
C GLN A 68 -15.58 7.73 -13.98
N ARG A 69 -16.32 6.64 -13.68
CA ARG A 69 -15.75 5.28 -13.61
C ARG A 69 -15.20 4.80 -14.95
N ASN A 70 -15.92 5.04 -16.05
CA ASN A 70 -15.46 4.68 -17.39
C ASN A 70 -14.16 5.43 -17.75
N ARG A 71 -14.05 6.72 -17.40
CA ARG A 71 -12.82 7.49 -17.60
C ARG A 71 -11.66 6.90 -16.80
N LEU A 72 -11.87 6.56 -15.53
CA LEU A 72 -10.86 5.93 -14.68
C LEU A 72 -10.37 4.59 -15.24
N THR A 73 -11.24 3.82 -15.90
CA THR A 73 -10.91 2.50 -16.47
C THR A 73 -10.13 2.60 -17.79
N CYS A 74 -10.20 3.73 -18.48
CA CYS A 74 -9.52 3.97 -19.76
C CYS A 74 -8.11 4.58 -19.59
N CYS A 75 -7.87 5.25 -18.47
CA CYS A 75 -6.59 5.82 -18.10
C CYS A 75 -5.59 4.72 -17.71
#